data_AF-A0AAJ7TU66-F1
#
_entry.id   AF-A0AAJ7TU66-F1
#
_cell.length_a   1.000
_cell.length_b   1.000
_cell.length_c   1.000
_cell.angle_alpha   90.00
_cell.angle_beta   90.00
_cell.angle_gamma   90.00
#
_symmetry.space_group_name_H-M   'P 1'
#
loop_
_entity.id
_entity.type
_entity.pdbx_description
1 polymer ?
#
loop_
_entity_poly.entity_id
_entity_poly.type
_entity_poly.pdbx_seq_one_letter_code
_entity_poly.pdbx_strand_id
1 'polypeptide(L)'
;MSLHHLPNVLALSIKRYDLFGNKINRHCPYPEHLDVRPFMSQQEDADPVVYRLYSVLVHSGKCSTEGHYYCYNKICDGRWFRMDDDLVTPVDTRVVMEKQAYILFYVRSPEMKAIPVCSQINGGHGKWHQKRRQRRPPTPAINRHH
;
A
#
# COMPACT_ATOMS: atom_id res chain seq x y z
N MET A 1 0.62 21.77 6.56
CA MET A 1 0.81 20.72 7.58
C MET A 1 2.01 19.90 7.17
N SER A 2 3.14 20.11 7.82
CA SER A 2 4.37 19.33 7.59
C SER A 2 4.56 18.29 8.69
N LEU A 3 4.97 17.10 8.31
CA LEU A 3 5.16 15.98 9.24
C LEU A 3 6.64 15.92 9.66
N HIS A 4 6.95 16.35 10.89
CA HIS A 4 8.33 16.49 11.38
C HIS A 4 8.88 15.25 12.08
N HIS A 5 8.01 14.35 12.58
CA HIS A 5 8.40 13.09 13.17
C HIS A 5 7.35 12.02 12.84
N LEU A 6 7.80 10.87 12.35
CA LEU A 6 6.94 9.81 11.84
C LEU A 6 6.78 8.68 12.85
N PRO A 7 5.56 8.34 13.28
CA PRO A 7 5.33 7.27 14.25
C PRO A 7 5.56 5.89 13.64
N ASN A 8 5.98 4.90 14.42
CA ASN A 8 6.13 3.53 13.90
C ASN A 8 4.81 2.92 13.42
N VAL A 9 3.70 3.34 14.02
CA VAL A 9 2.34 2.98 13.60
C VAL A 9 1.59 4.23 13.20
N LEU A 10 1.05 4.24 11.99
CA LEU A 10 0.22 5.30 11.45
C LEU A 10 -1.24 4.84 11.43
N ALA A 11 -2.10 5.57 12.16
CA ALA A 11 -3.54 5.38 12.14
C ALA A 11 -4.20 6.48 11.31
N LEU A 12 -4.94 6.10 10.27
CA LEU A 12 -5.65 7.03 9.37
C LEU A 12 -7.15 6.81 9.51
N SER A 13 -7.86 7.83 9.99
CA SER A 13 -9.33 7.84 10.07
C SER A 13 -9.92 8.47 8.82
N ILE A 14 -10.87 7.78 8.19
CA ILE A 14 -11.58 8.28 7.01
C ILE A 14 -12.88 8.93 7.46
N LYS A 15 -13.03 10.23 7.18
CA LYS A 15 -14.29 10.96 7.45
C LYS A 15 -15.41 10.43 6.54
N ARG A 16 -16.23 9.53 7.09
CA ARG A 16 -17.34 8.87 6.38
C ARG A 16 -18.72 9.43 6.68
N TYR A 17 -18.83 10.51 7.44
CA TYR A 17 -20.12 11.14 7.75
C TYR A 17 -20.07 12.61 7.37
N ASP A 18 -21.10 13.06 6.68
CA ASP A 18 -21.31 14.48 6.40
C ASP A 18 -21.85 15.21 7.65
N LEU A 19 -22.04 16.53 7.53
CA LEU A 19 -22.57 17.34 8.62
C LEU A 19 -24.05 17.04 8.95
N PHE A 20 -24.74 16.31 8.07
CA PHE A 20 -26.14 15.90 8.21
C PHE A 20 -26.29 14.47 8.74
N GLY A 21 -25.18 13.80 9.07
CA GLY A 21 -25.16 12.43 9.60
C GLY A 21 -25.31 11.33 8.55
N ASN A 22 -25.30 11.66 7.25
CA ASN A 22 -25.38 10.65 6.19
C ASN A 22 -24.04 9.97 5.98
N LYS A 23 -24.07 8.65 5.78
CA LYS A 23 -22.86 7.88 5.46
C LYS A 23 -22.42 8.10 4.03
N ILE A 24 -21.15 8.48 3.88
CA ILE A 24 -20.43 8.60 2.62
C ILE A 24 -19.92 7.20 2.23
N ASN A 25 -20.66 6.53 1.35
CA ASN A 25 -20.34 5.20 0.83
C ASN A 25 -19.38 5.24 -0.38
N ARG A 26 -18.74 6.38 -0.65
CA ARG A 26 -17.75 6.49 -1.71
C ARG A 26 -16.56 5.58 -1.40
N HIS A 27 -16.15 4.78 -2.38
CA HIS A 27 -14.93 4.00 -2.28
C HIS A 27 -13.72 4.95 -2.21
N CYS A 28 -12.90 4.78 -1.19
CA CYS A 28 -11.66 5.53 -1.00
C CYS A 28 -10.53 4.50 -1.11
N PRO A 29 -9.86 4.39 -2.28
CA PRO A 29 -8.81 3.41 -2.45
C PRO A 29 -7.63 3.74 -1.54
N TYR A 30 -7.04 2.72 -0.93
CA TYR A 30 -5.85 2.83 -0.12
C TYR A 30 -4.80 1.82 -0.59
N PRO A 31 -3.52 2.20 -0.69
CA PRO A 31 -2.49 1.30 -1.14
C PRO A 31 -2.06 0.37 -0.01
N GLU A 32 -1.64 -0.84 -0.35
CA GLU A 32 -1.02 -1.75 0.62
C GLU A 32 0.32 -1.19 1.14
N HIS A 33 1.03 -0.44 0.30
CA HIS A 33 2.29 0.22 0.60
C HIS A 33 2.11 1.73 0.40
N LEU A 34 2.17 2.49 1.48
CA LEU A 34 2.01 3.93 1.48
C LEU A 34 3.38 4.60 1.62
N ASP A 35 3.83 5.29 0.58
CA ASP A 35 4.97 6.20 0.68
C ASP A 35 4.50 7.54 1.23
N VAL A 36 4.97 7.90 2.42
CA VAL A 36 4.60 9.16 3.07
C VAL A 36 5.57 10.30 2.75
N ARG A 37 6.71 10.02 2.12
CA ARG A 37 7.74 11.02 1.79
C ARG A 37 7.18 12.23 1.03
N PRO A 38 6.29 12.09 0.04
CA PRO A 38 5.73 13.25 -0.68
C PRO A 38 4.96 14.24 0.22
N PHE A 39 4.54 13.83 1.42
CA PHE A 39 3.76 14.66 2.34
C PHE A 39 4.61 15.24 3.49
N MET A 40 5.91 15.01 3.52
CA MET A 40 6.83 15.53 4.53
C MET A 40 7.40 16.90 4.13
N SER A 41 7.80 17.72 5.11
CA SER A 41 8.46 19.02 4.83
C SER A 41 9.87 18.88 4.26
N GLN A 42 10.58 17.80 4.59
CA GLN A 42 11.93 17.53 4.12
C GLN A 42 11.87 16.57 2.94
N GLN A 43 11.55 17.10 1.74
CA GLN A 43 11.38 16.28 0.53
C GLN A 43 12.71 16.00 -0.20
N GLU A 44 13.67 16.91 -0.07
CA GLU A 44 14.99 16.82 -0.72
C GLU A 44 15.89 15.88 0.07
N ASP A 45 16.43 14.85 -0.60
CA ASP A 45 17.43 13.88 -0.13
C ASP A 45 17.07 12.89 0.99
N ALA A 46 15.84 12.83 1.47
CA ALA A 46 15.41 11.80 2.44
C ALA A 46 15.16 10.43 1.78
N ASP A 47 15.55 9.33 2.44
CA ASP A 47 15.16 7.98 2.01
C ASP A 47 13.62 7.83 1.97
N PRO A 48 13.06 7.01 1.05
CA PRO A 48 11.63 6.73 1.04
C PRO A 48 11.16 6.19 2.39
N VAL A 49 10.07 6.75 2.92
CA VAL A 49 9.48 6.26 4.17
C VAL A 49 8.22 5.50 3.84
N VAL A 50 8.35 4.19 3.75
CA VAL A 50 7.25 3.30 3.35
C VAL A 50 6.56 2.72 4.59
N TYR A 51 5.23 2.79 4.56
CA TYR A 51 4.36 2.14 5.51
C TYR A 51 3.64 0.96 4.85
N ARG A 52 3.49 -0.14 5.58
CA ARG A 52 2.75 -1.33 5.15
C ARG A 52 1.42 -1.41 5.87
N LEU A 53 0.34 -1.57 5.11
CA LEU A 53 -0.99 -1.79 5.65
C LEU A 53 -1.02 -3.14 6.38
N TYR A 54 -1.48 -3.13 7.62
CA TYR A 54 -1.65 -4.36 8.40
C TYR A 54 -3.03 -4.51 9.01
N SER A 55 -3.83 -3.45 9.09
CA SER A 55 -5.21 -3.55 9.55
C SER A 55 -6.14 -2.58 8.84
N VAL A 56 -7.34 -3.08 8.51
CA VAL A 56 -8.44 -2.31 7.93
C VAL A 56 -9.68 -2.50 8.79
N LEU A 57 -10.07 -1.47 9.53
CA LEU A 57 -11.33 -1.45 10.27
C LEU A 57 -12.46 -1.03 9.33
N VAL A 58 -13.56 -1.77 9.33
CA VAL A 58 -14.74 -1.48 8.51
C VAL A 58 -15.93 -1.25 9.42
N HIS A 59 -16.76 -0.28 9.05
CA HIS A 59 -18.05 -0.03 9.68
C HIS A 59 -19.17 -0.38 8.69
N SER A 60 -19.96 -1.41 9.00
CA SER A 60 -21.19 -1.77 8.28
C SER A 60 -22.38 -1.15 8.99
N GLY A 61 -23.21 -0.39 8.29
CA GLY A 61 -24.28 0.39 8.91
C GLY A 61 -24.51 1.70 8.17
N LYS A 62 -25.70 2.29 8.32
CA LYS A 62 -26.07 3.54 7.63
C LYS A 62 -25.85 4.78 8.51
N CYS A 63 -25.90 4.60 9.82
CA CYS A 63 -25.77 5.67 10.81
C CYS A 63 -24.34 5.73 11.35
N SER A 64 -23.96 6.79 12.05
CA SER A 64 -22.66 6.91 12.74
C SER A 64 -22.67 6.29 14.13
N THR A 65 -23.85 6.19 14.74
CA THR A 65 -24.09 5.72 16.10
C THR A 65 -24.45 4.24 16.17
N GLU A 66 -24.79 3.64 15.03
CA GLU A 66 -25.29 2.28 14.94
C GLU A 66 -24.72 1.57 13.72
N GLY A 67 -24.34 0.32 13.95
CA GLY A 67 -23.82 -0.57 12.93
C GLY A 67 -22.97 -1.65 13.56
N HIS A 68 -22.16 -2.27 12.71
CA HIS A 68 -21.33 -3.41 13.02
C HIS A 68 -19.89 -3.12 12.62
N TYR A 69 -18.97 -3.28 13.57
CA TYR A 69 -17.55 -3.06 13.37
C TYR A 69 -16.83 -4.40 13.29
N TYR A 70 -16.08 -4.58 12.23
CA TYR A 70 -15.22 -5.73 12.04
C TYR A 70 -13.94 -5.28 11.36
N CYS A 71 -12.91 -6.12 11.38
CA CYS A 71 -11.62 -5.74 10.83
C CYS A 71 -11.01 -6.82 9.95
N TYR A 72 -10.11 -6.39 9.09
CA TYR A 72 -9.21 -7.24 8.34
C TYR A 72 -7.82 -7.03 8.92
N ASN A 73 -7.16 -8.09 9.36
CA ASN A 73 -5.81 -8.03 9.90
C ASN A 73 -4.86 -8.89 9.09
N LYS A 74 -3.69 -8.34 8.81
CA LYS A 74 -2.57 -9.04 8.19
C LYS A 74 -1.66 -9.57 9.28
N ILE A 75 -1.45 -10.88 9.30
CA ILE A 75 -0.51 -11.50 10.24
C ILE A 75 0.91 -11.50 9.68
N CYS A 76 1.89 -11.90 10.48
CA CYS A 76 3.33 -11.81 10.14
C CYS A 76 3.71 -12.55 8.85
N ASP A 77 3.03 -13.64 8.51
CA ASP A 77 3.26 -14.40 7.27
C ASP A 77 2.67 -13.75 6.01
N GLY A 78 2.00 -12.62 6.18
CA GLY A 78 1.42 -11.83 5.09
C GLY A 78 0.02 -12.24 4.67
N ARG A 79 -0.61 -13.23 5.31
CA ARG A 79 -2.01 -13.59 5.06
C ARG A 79 -2.97 -12.63 5.75
N TRP A 80 -4.12 -12.43 5.14
CA TRP A 80 -5.20 -11.62 5.68
C TRP A 80 -6.28 -12.49 6.31
N PHE A 81 -6.83 -11.99 7.41
CA PHE A 81 -7.96 -12.58 8.09
C PHE A 81 -9.02 -11.52 8.33
N ARG A 82 -10.28 -11.85 8.01
CA ARG A 82 -11.44 -11.11 8.50
C ARG A 82 -11.71 -11.58 9.92
N MET A 83 -11.72 -10.64 10.85
CA MET A 83 -12.08 -10.84 12.25
C MET A 83 -13.41 -10.13 12.48
N ASP A 84 -14.45 -10.92 12.63
CA ASP A 84 -15.85 -10.52 12.70
C ASP A 84 -16.43 -11.15 13.98
N ASP A 85 -16.34 -10.41 15.09
CA ASP A 85 -16.60 -10.90 16.45
C ASP A 85 -15.89 -12.24 16.76
N ASP A 86 -16.65 -13.32 16.91
CA ASP A 86 -16.17 -14.68 17.20
C ASP A 86 -15.72 -15.44 15.94
N LEU A 87 -16.00 -14.91 14.74
CA LEU A 87 -15.70 -15.53 13.47
C LEU A 87 -14.43 -14.96 12.83
N VAL A 88 -13.40 -15.80 12.77
CA VAL A 88 -12.14 -15.49 12.08
C VAL A 88 -12.04 -16.29 10.79
N THR A 89 -11.97 -15.61 9.64
CA THR A 89 -11.88 -16.26 8.32
C THR A 89 -10.69 -15.77 7.51
N PRO A 90 -9.94 -16.65 6.83
CA PRO A 90 -8.91 -16.23 5.88
C PRO A 90 -9.55 -15.52 4.68
N VAL A 91 -8.85 -14.54 4.12
CA VAL A 91 -9.37 -13.74 3.01
C VAL A 91 -8.23 -13.29 2.09
N ASP A 92 -8.53 -13.11 0.81
CA ASP A 92 -7.56 -12.64 -0.17
C ASP A 92 -7.33 -11.12 -0.04
N THR A 93 -6.10 -10.69 -0.28
CA THR A 93 -5.71 -9.28 -0.26
C THR A 93 -6.63 -8.41 -1.14
N ARG A 94 -7.05 -8.89 -2.32
CA ARG A 94 -7.93 -8.15 -3.24
C ARG A 94 -9.25 -7.79 -2.59
N VAL A 95 -9.84 -8.74 -1.87
CA VAL A 95 -11.10 -8.53 -1.14
C VAL A 95 -10.92 -7.46 -0.07
N VAL A 96 -9.78 -7.44 0.61
CA VAL A 96 -9.47 -6.41 1.62
C VAL A 96 -9.39 -5.03 0.97
N MET A 97 -8.64 -4.89 -0.13
CA MET A 97 -8.42 -3.59 -0.80
C MET A 97 -9.68 -2.96 -1.40
N GLU A 98 -10.73 -3.75 -1.63
CA GLU A 98 -12.04 -3.26 -2.13
C GLU A 98 -12.97 -2.78 -1.01
N LYS A 99 -12.59 -2.93 0.27
CA LYS A 99 -13.46 -2.57 1.40
C LYS A 99 -13.48 -1.08 1.66
N GLN A 100 -14.63 -0.60 2.08
CA GLN A 100 -14.83 0.77 2.56
C GLN A 100 -14.24 0.93 3.96
N ALA A 101 -12.93 1.16 4.03
CA ALA A 101 -12.21 1.34 5.29
C ALA A 101 -12.73 2.53 6.10
N TYR A 102 -13.00 2.33 7.39
CA TYR A 102 -13.32 3.38 8.34
C TYR A 102 -12.03 3.90 9.00
N ILE A 103 -11.17 3.00 9.45
CA ILE A 103 -9.83 3.30 9.98
C ILE A 103 -8.83 2.36 9.31
N LEU A 104 -7.67 2.90 8.91
CA LEU A 104 -6.55 2.14 8.37
C LEU A 104 -5.39 2.20 9.34
N PHE A 105 -4.74 1.06 9.57
CA PHE A 105 -3.49 1.01 10.33
C PHE A 105 -2.34 0.52 9.47
N TYR A 106 -1.28 1.29 9.55
CA TYR A 106 -0.06 1.16 8.77
C TYR A 106 1.11 1.05 9.73
N VAL A 107 2.06 0.16 9.44
CA VAL A 107 3.31 0.02 10.21
C VAL A 107 4.49 0.43 9.34
N ARG A 108 5.43 1.17 9.92
CA ARG A 108 6.64 1.61 9.23
C ARG A 108 7.48 0.40 8.83
N SER A 109 7.91 0.38 7.57
CA SER A 109 8.72 -0.69 6.99
C SER A 109 10.07 -0.14 6.57
N PRO A 110 11.08 -0.11 7.47
CA PRO A 110 12.38 0.51 7.18
C PRO A 110 13.16 -0.19 6.05
N GLU A 111 12.86 -1.45 5.76
CA GLU A 111 13.56 -2.25 4.75
C GLU A 111 12.98 -2.12 3.33
N MET A 112 11.84 -1.45 3.16
CA MET A 112 11.13 -1.43 1.88
C MET A 112 11.39 -0.13 1.13
N LYS A 113 12.02 -0.23 -0.04
CA LYS A 113 12.15 0.89 -0.98
C LYS A 113 10.81 1.09 -1.71
N ALA A 114 10.38 2.34 -1.89
CA ALA A 114 9.12 2.64 -2.56
C ALA A 114 9.06 1.98 -3.93
N ILE A 115 7.98 1.24 -4.20
CA ILE A 115 7.68 0.73 -5.53
C ILE A 115 7.03 1.89 -6.30
N PRO A 116 7.52 2.27 -7.49
CA PRO A 116 6.87 3.30 -8.28
C PRO A 116 5.45 2.84 -8.63
N VAL A 117 4.43 3.56 -8.14
CA VAL A 117 3.03 3.30 -8.49
C VAL A 117 2.81 3.80 -9.92
N CYS A 118 3.11 2.94 -10.90
CA CYS A 118 2.55 2.96 -12.25
C CYS A 118 2.90 1.63 -12.94
N SER A 119 1.90 0.77 -13.19
CA SER A 119 1.86 -0.34 -14.18
C SER A 119 1.06 -1.59 -13.75
N GLN A 120 -0.10 -1.44 -13.10
CA GLN A 120 -1.05 -2.57 -12.97
C GLN A 120 -2.46 -2.17 -13.44
N ILE A 121 -2.51 -1.61 -14.64
CA ILE A 121 -3.64 -1.80 -15.55
C ILE A 121 -3.04 -2.08 -16.92
N ASN A 122 -2.93 -3.36 -17.26
CA ASN A 122 -3.04 -3.89 -18.62
C ASN A 122 -2.92 -5.42 -18.53
N GLY A 123 -4.07 -6.08 -18.60
CA GLY A 123 -4.10 -7.48 -19.00
C GLY A 123 -3.66 -7.60 -20.46
N GLY A 124 -3.02 -8.71 -20.78
CA GLY A 124 -2.91 -9.19 -22.16
C GLY A 124 -1.50 -9.32 -22.72
N HIS A 125 -1.07 -10.59 -22.78
CA HIS A 125 -0.19 -11.17 -23.81
C HIS A 125 1.31 -10.82 -23.81
N GLY A 126 2.12 -11.84 -23.50
CA GLY A 126 3.23 -12.20 -24.40
C GLY A 126 4.65 -12.22 -23.82
N LYS A 127 5.15 -13.45 -23.62
CA LYS A 127 6.54 -13.91 -23.79
C LYS A 127 7.61 -13.41 -22.80
N TRP A 128 7.93 -14.30 -21.87
CA TRP A 128 9.21 -14.31 -21.15
C TRP A 128 10.34 -14.79 -22.07
N HIS A 129 11.29 -13.91 -22.39
CA HIS A 129 12.61 -14.32 -22.86
C HIS A 129 13.70 -13.72 -21.96
N GLN A 130 14.18 -14.58 -21.07
CA GLN A 130 15.35 -14.37 -20.25
C GLN A 130 16.61 -14.56 -21.09
N LYS A 131 17.35 -13.47 -21.36
CA LYS A 131 18.79 -13.55 -21.64
C LYS A 131 19.54 -12.47 -20.86
N ARG A 132 20.02 -12.88 -19.68
CA ARG A 132 21.19 -12.28 -19.04
C ARG A 132 22.42 -12.64 -19.88
N ARG A 133 23.29 -11.67 -20.18
CA ARG A 133 24.76 -11.78 -20.30
C ARG A 133 25.32 -10.38 -20.61
N GLN A 134 25.78 -9.69 -19.57
CA GLN A 134 27.19 -9.50 -19.23
C GLN A 134 27.94 -8.59 -20.23
N ARG A 135 28.21 -7.37 -19.75
CA ARG A 135 29.14 -6.39 -20.32
C ARG A 135 30.58 -6.90 -20.18
N ARG A 136 31.38 -6.78 -21.24
CA ARG A 136 32.86 -6.68 -21.19
C ARG A 136 33.33 -5.62 -22.21
N PRO A 137 34.46 -4.94 -21.98
CA PRO A 137 34.79 -3.62 -22.55
C PRO A 137 35.52 -3.71 -23.91
N PRO A 138 35.73 -2.58 -24.63
CA PRO A 138 36.29 -2.59 -25.98
C PRO A 138 37.82 -2.77 -25.96
N THR A 139 38.35 -3.56 -26.89
CA THR A 139 39.78 -3.60 -27.24
C THR A 139 40.05 -2.70 -28.45
N PRO A 140 41.15 -1.93 -28.48
CA PRO A 140 41.56 -1.13 -29.64
C PRO A 140 42.30 -1.99 -30.67
N ALA A 141 41.98 -1.83 -31.96
CA ALA A 141 42.74 -2.43 -33.05
C ALA A 141 43.89 -1.51 -33.48
N ILE A 142 45.12 -2.04 -33.40
CA ILE A 142 46.35 -1.46 -33.93
C ILE A 142 46.58 -2.04 -35.33
N ASN A 143 47.00 -1.17 -36.27
CA ASN A 143 47.39 -1.44 -37.66
C ASN A 143 48.37 -2.62 -37.85
N ARG A 144 48.29 -3.30 -39.02
CA ARG A 144 49.47 -3.65 -39.86
C ARG A 144 49.08 -4.22 -41.24
N HIS A 145 49.67 -3.59 -42.26
CA HIS A 145 50.07 -4.01 -43.62
C HIS A 145 49.59 -5.35 -44.21
N HIS A 146 48.99 -5.30 -45.40
CA HIS A 146 49.65 -5.60 -46.68
C HIS A 146 48.84 -5.05 -47.86
#